data_AF-A0A661KPW2-F1
#
_entry.id   AF-A0A661KPW2-F1
#
_cell.length_a   1.000
_cell.length_b   1.000
_cell.length_c   1.000
_cell.angle_alpha   90.00
_cell.angle_beta   90.00
_cell.angle_gamma   90.00
#
_symmetry.space_group_name_H-M   'P 1'
#
loop_
_entity.id
_entity.type
_entity.pdbx_description
1 polymer ?
#
loop_
_entity_poly.entity_id
_entity_poly.type
_entity_poly.pdbx_seq_one_letter_code
_entity_poly.pdbx_strand_id
1 'polypeptide(L)'
;KAMRLSIAMAYQSQIVLEYCQDVMYGIPKPHPMRVDLGVLDPDYVNVLPNGHEPFLGFAMVQLARKPEWQEKAKAVGAKGLRVIACIETGQEMIQRWEMDDIFYGFTGNWIMQEAVLASGCVDLFACDMNCSLPLDPAYAKKYKFKLIPVSDLVAFEGIDERLDYIPEKAEEQAAQLLQMAIDNFKERRQSVEPVTDLPVKEAIVGFSTESILEALGGTLDPLLDAIKNGTIRGVAGFVSCTSLRDNGQDVHSVKVAKELIKRDILVLSMGCGNAALQVAGLCSPDAKELAGPGLKSICEALGVPPVLSYGTCTDTGRIADLLFAVSNALGGVPIPDLPVIVAAPEYMEQKATVDAIFALALGLYTYVNPVPTVTGAPNLVQLLTQDLTEVTGGLLNVDTDAVQAVEALAAHIEAKRKKLGI
;
A
#
# COMPACT_ATOMS: atom_id res chain seq x y z
N LYS A 1 7.19 9.43 -25.40
CA LYS A 1 7.23 7.95 -25.33
C LYS A 1 6.97 7.45 -23.91
N ALA A 2 7.70 7.92 -22.89
CA ALA A 2 7.50 7.50 -21.50
C ALA A 2 6.05 7.66 -21.01
N MET A 3 5.44 8.84 -21.20
CA MET A 3 4.01 9.08 -20.86
C MET A 3 3.04 8.12 -21.55
N ARG A 4 3.30 7.76 -22.81
CA ARG A 4 2.45 6.78 -23.52
C ARG A 4 2.56 5.39 -22.90
N LEU A 5 3.76 5.00 -22.46
CA LEU A 5 3.98 3.72 -21.79
C LEU A 5 3.37 3.72 -20.39
N SER A 6 3.41 4.85 -19.67
CA SER A 6 2.80 4.95 -18.34
C SER A 6 1.26 4.93 -18.40
N ILE A 7 0.65 5.56 -19.43
CA ILE A 7 -0.79 5.42 -19.70
C ILE A 7 -1.16 3.97 -20.04
N ALA A 8 -0.36 3.28 -20.88
CA ALA A 8 -0.61 1.87 -21.19
C ALA A 8 -0.48 0.98 -19.95
N MET A 9 0.52 1.24 -19.11
CA MET A 9 0.72 0.55 -17.83
C MET A 9 -0.53 0.70 -16.93
N ALA A 10 -1.03 1.92 -16.73
CA ALA A 10 -2.19 2.15 -15.88
C ALA A 10 -3.49 1.51 -16.44
N TYR A 11 -3.82 1.78 -17.70
CA TYR A 11 -5.12 1.39 -18.29
C TYR A 11 -5.16 0.01 -18.94
N GLN A 12 -4.02 -0.62 -19.25
CA GLN A 12 -3.99 -1.96 -19.86
C GLN A 12 -3.46 -3.03 -18.92
N SER A 13 -2.58 -2.67 -17.96
CA SER A 13 -2.00 -3.63 -17.02
C SER A 13 -2.62 -3.50 -15.63
N GLN A 14 -2.44 -2.37 -14.96
CA GLN A 14 -2.84 -2.16 -13.57
C GLN A 14 -4.35 -2.32 -13.37
N ILE A 15 -5.17 -1.57 -14.13
CA ILE A 15 -6.62 -1.63 -13.96
C ILE A 15 -7.20 -3.02 -14.27
N VAL A 16 -6.66 -3.71 -15.27
CA VAL A 16 -7.11 -5.05 -15.66
C VAL A 16 -6.73 -6.05 -14.58
N LEU A 17 -5.50 -5.98 -14.08
CA LEU A 17 -5.01 -6.78 -12.97
C LEU A 17 -5.91 -6.61 -11.75
N GLU A 18 -6.20 -5.37 -11.39
CA GLU A 18 -7.02 -5.02 -10.24
C GLU A 18 -8.47 -5.54 -10.36
N TYR A 19 -9.14 -5.28 -11.48
CA TYR A 19 -10.49 -5.83 -11.69
C TYR A 19 -10.52 -7.35 -11.72
N CYS A 20 -9.49 -8.00 -12.27
CA CYS A 20 -9.38 -9.46 -12.21
C CYS A 20 -9.28 -9.95 -10.76
N GLN A 21 -8.48 -9.29 -9.91
CA GLN A 21 -8.37 -9.63 -8.51
C GLN A 21 -9.69 -9.41 -7.74
N ASP A 22 -10.42 -8.34 -8.03
CA ASP A 22 -11.72 -8.09 -7.41
C ASP A 22 -12.77 -9.12 -7.79
N VAL A 23 -12.77 -9.55 -9.06
CA VAL A 23 -13.65 -10.64 -9.52
C VAL A 23 -13.33 -11.95 -8.80
N MET A 24 -12.05 -12.23 -8.53
CA MET A 24 -11.62 -13.47 -7.89
C MET A 24 -11.80 -13.46 -6.36
N TYR A 25 -11.49 -12.33 -5.71
CA TYR A 25 -11.31 -12.26 -4.26
C TYR A 25 -12.25 -11.31 -3.55
N GLY A 26 -13.05 -10.55 -4.30
CA GLY A 26 -14.00 -9.56 -3.79
C GLY A 26 -13.48 -8.14 -3.95
N ILE A 27 -14.40 -7.21 -4.15
CA ILE A 27 -14.12 -5.76 -4.15
C ILE A 27 -13.75 -5.34 -2.72
N PRO A 28 -12.68 -4.55 -2.51
CA PRO A 28 -12.30 -4.05 -1.20
C PRO A 28 -13.44 -3.32 -0.49
N LYS A 29 -13.59 -3.55 0.82
CA LYS A 29 -14.58 -2.86 1.66
C LYS A 29 -13.96 -2.40 3.00
N PRO A 30 -14.34 -1.22 3.53
CA PRO A 30 -13.83 -0.71 4.79
C PRO A 30 -13.99 -1.69 5.96
N HIS A 31 -12.88 -2.13 6.56
CA HIS A 31 -12.88 -2.96 7.77
C HIS A 31 -11.64 -2.71 8.63
N PRO A 32 -11.67 -3.03 9.94
CA PRO A 32 -10.50 -2.92 10.80
C PRO A 32 -9.43 -3.98 10.46
N MET A 33 -8.18 -3.62 10.70
CA MET A 33 -7.02 -4.47 10.44
C MET A 33 -5.91 -4.18 11.46
N ARG A 34 -5.24 -5.25 11.93
CA ARG A 34 -4.13 -5.21 12.89
C ARG A 34 -2.80 -5.11 12.17
N VAL A 35 -1.97 -4.15 12.56
CA VAL A 35 -0.69 -3.83 11.90
C VAL A 35 0.43 -3.62 12.90
N ASP A 36 1.68 -3.60 12.41
CA ASP A 36 2.94 -3.46 13.15
C ASP A 36 3.46 -4.81 13.69
N LEU A 37 4.71 -4.86 14.16
CA LEU A 37 5.44 -6.12 14.37
C LEU A 37 4.84 -7.03 15.45
N GLY A 38 4.02 -6.51 16.35
CA GLY A 38 3.34 -7.30 17.38
C GLY A 38 2.29 -8.27 16.83
N VAL A 39 2.01 -8.26 15.52
CA VAL A 39 1.19 -9.29 14.86
C VAL A 39 1.88 -10.66 14.83
N LEU A 40 3.20 -10.68 15.04
CA LEU A 40 4.02 -11.89 15.06
C LEU A 40 4.11 -12.45 16.49
N ASP A 41 3.47 -13.60 16.72
CA ASP A 41 3.47 -14.28 18.02
C ASP A 41 4.34 -15.55 17.93
N PRO A 42 5.43 -15.69 18.72
CA PRO A 42 6.31 -16.83 18.62
C PRO A 42 5.65 -18.15 19.03
N ASP A 43 4.54 -18.14 19.77
CA ASP A 43 3.83 -19.36 20.17
C ASP A 43 2.88 -19.90 19.08
N TYR A 44 2.71 -19.17 17.98
CA TYR A 44 2.00 -19.64 16.79
C TYR A 44 2.99 -20.05 15.70
N VAL A 45 2.54 -20.93 14.80
CA VAL A 45 3.21 -21.12 13.52
C VAL A 45 2.88 -19.90 12.65
N ASN A 46 3.87 -19.11 12.24
CA ASN A 46 3.65 -17.92 11.42
C ASN A 46 4.13 -18.14 9.98
N VAL A 47 3.20 -18.03 9.03
CA VAL A 47 3.45 -18.11 7.58
C VAL A 47 3.20 -16.76 6.94
N LEU A 48 4.17 -16.26 6.19
CA LEU A 48 4.13 -14.93 5.60
C LEU A 48 4.18 -15.02 4.07
N PRO A 49 3.06 -14.82 3.35
CA PRO A 49 3.09 -14.53 1.92
C PRO A 49 3.63 -13.11 1.70
N ASN A 50 4.67 -12.99 0.86
CA ASN A 50 5.44 -11.77 0.64
C ASN A 50 5.69 -11.52 -0.85
N GLY A 51 5.51 -10.28 -1.27
CA GLY A 51 5.76 -9.83 -2.64
C GLY A 51 4.59 -8.98 -3.13
N HIS A 52 4.07 -9.26 -4.33
CA HIS A 52 2.98 -8.58 -5.03
C HIS A 52 1.96 -9.55 -5.69
N GLU A 53 2.16 -10.87 -5.66
CA GLU A 53 1.23 -11.87 -6.20
C GLU A 53 0.44 -12.58 -5.06
N PRO A 54 -0.82 -12.19 -4.77
CA PRO A 54 -1.49 -12.62 -3.55
C PRO A 54 -2.08 -14.04 -3.59
N PHE A 55 -1.96 -14.73 -4.72
CA PHE A 55 -2.74 -15.93 -5.02
C PHE A 55 -2.51 -17.08 -4.03
N LEU A 56 -1.25 -17.41 -3.74
CA LEU A 56 -0.91 -18.44 -2.75
C LEU A 56 -1.19 -17.96 -1.33
N GLY A 57 -1.11 -16.65 -1.05
CA GLY A 57 -1.53 -16.08 0.22
C GLY A 57 -3.00 -16.37 0.53
N PHE A 58 -3.90 -16.09 -0.42
CA PHE A 58 -5.33 -16.39 -0.29
C PHE A 58 -5.60 -17.89 -0.10
N ALA A 59 -4.93 -18.75 -0.89
CA ALA A 59 -5.06 -20.21 -0.76
C ALA A 59 -4.58 -20.72 0.61
N MET A 60 -3.48 -20.20 1.13
CA MET A 60 -2.96 -20.53 2.47
C MET A 60 -3.94 -20.14 3.57
N VAL A 61 -4.55 -18.94 3.50
CA VAL A 61 -5.56 -18.52 4.48
C VAL A 61 -6.78 -19.44 4.45
N GLN A 62 -7.29 -19.79 3.26
CA GLN A 62 -8.44 -20.69 3.14
C GLN A 62 -8.18 -22.07 3.74
N LEU A 63 -6.99 -22.64 3.51
CA LEU A 63 -6.59 -23.91 4.12
C LEU A 63 -6.37 -23.79 5.61
N ALA A 64 -5.65 -22.78 6.07
CA ALA A 64 -5.35 -22.59 7.49
C ALA A 64 -6.61 -22.37 8.34
N ARG A 65 -7.71 -21.90 7.76
CA ARG A 65 -9.03 -21.82 8.40
C ARG A 65 -9.70 -23.20 8.63
N LYS A 66 -9.29 -24.26 7.92
CA LYS A 66 -9.83 -25.62 8.15
C LYS A 66 -9.30 -26.16 9.50
N PRO A 67 -10.15 -26.78 10.35
CA PRO A 67 -9.74 -27.26 11.67
C PRO A 67 -8.53 -28.20 11.67
N GLU A 68 -8.40 -29.05 10.65
CA GLU A 68 -7.29 -30.00 10.50
C GLU A 68 -5.91 -29.33 10.49
N TRP A 69 -5.77 -28.14 9.91
CA TRP A 69 -4.51 -27.40 9.88
C TRP A 69 -4.16 -26.79 11.23
N GLN A 70 -5.18 -26.31 11.96
CA GLN A 70 -5.00 -25.82 13.32
C GLN A 70 -4.61 -26.95 14.27
N GLU A 71 -5.22 -28.13 14.14
CA GLU A 71 -4.85 -29.30 14.96
C GLU A 71 -3.44 -29.83 14.65
N LYS A 72 -3.01 -29.81 13.37
CA LYS A 72 -1.61 -30.11 13.01
C LYS A 72 -0.62 -29.17 13.69
N ALA A 73 -0.89 -27.87 13.70
CA ALA A 73 -0.04 -26.88 14.37
C ALA A 73 0.00 -27.10 15.90
N LYS A 74 -1.14 -27.41 16.52
CA LYS A 74 -1.20 -27.75 17.95
C LYS A 74 -0.43 -29.03 18.28
N ALA A 75 -0.47 -30.03 17.40
CA ALA A 75 0.25 -31.29 17.58
C ALA A 75 1.79 -31.12 17.62
N VAL A 76 2.32 -30.05 17.02
CA VAL A 76 3.75 -29.70 17.12
C VAL A 76 4.08 -28.77 18.30
N GLY A 77 3.08 -28.40 19.12
CA GLY A 77 3.23 -27.59 20.33
C GLY A 77 2.96 -26.10 20.15
N ALA A 78 2.49 -25.66 18.98
CA ALA A 78 2.04 -24.29 18.78
C ALA A 78 0.64 -24.06 19.36
N LYS A 79 0.24 -22.81 19.61
CA LYS A 79 -1.15 -22.44 19.95
C LYS A 79 -2.09 -22.57 18.75
N GLY A 80 -1.55 -22.45 17.54
CA GLY A 80 -2.27 -22.56 16.28
C GLY A 80 -1.39 -22.15 15.10
N LEU A 81 -1.99 -22.01 13.92
CA LEU A 81 -1.36 -21.58 12.68
C LEU A 81 -1.94 -20.23 12.26
N ARG A 82 -1.04 -19.27 11.98
CA ARG A 82 -1.39 -17.94 11.49
C ARG A 82 -0.74 -17.67 10.12
N VAL A 83 -1.52 -17.05 9.25
CA VAL A 83 -1.03 -16.40 8.04
C VAL A 83 -0.97 -14.90 8.32
N ILE A 84 0.22 -14.32 8.18
CA ILE A 84 0.47 -12.90 8.44
C ILE A 84 0.75 -12.22 7.10
N ALA A 85 -0.07 -11.24 6.73
CA ALA A 85 0.10 -10.45 5.52
C ALA A 85 1.44 -9.70 5.56
N CYS A 86 2.16 -9.69 4.42
CA CYS A 86 3.44 -9.00 4.29
C CYS A 86 3.52 -8.22 2.96
N ILE A 87 3.88 -6.94 3.06
CA ILE A 87 4.10 -6.01 1.93
C ILE A 87 2.89 -5.92 0.99
N GLU A 88 3.06 -5.92 -0.33
CA GLU A 88 1.96 -5.64 -1.27
C GLU A 88 1.06 -6.87 -1.48
N THR A 89 1.60 -8.09 -1.53
CA THR A 89 0.82 -9.33 -1.45
C THR A 89 -0.08 -9.30 -0.22
N GLY A 90 0.48 -8.93 0.94
CA GLY A 90 -0.29 -8.74 2.15
C GLY A 90 -1.35 -7.65 2.03
N GLN A 91 -0.99 -6.49 1.48
CA GLN A 91 -1.89 -5.36 1.29
C GLN A 91 -3.08 -5.71 0.37
N GLU A 92 -2.86 -6.50 -0.69
CA GLU A 92 -3.92 -7.02 -1.57
C GLU A 92 -4.90 -7.92 -0.81
N MET A 93 -4.38 -8.73 0.11
CA MET A 93 -5.20 -9.61 0.94
C MET A 93 -5.99 -8.82 1.98
N ILE A 94 -5.32 -7.94 2.74
CA ILE A 94 -5.96 -7.19 3.83
C ILE A 94 -6.98 -6.19 3.32
N GLN A 95 -6.90 -5.74 2.06
CA GLN A 95 -7.90 -4.83 1.53
C GLN A 95 -9.22 -5.53 1.17
N ARG A 96 -9.19 -6.86 0.98
CA ARG A 96 -10.34 -7.67 0.54
C ARG A 96 -10.93 -8.52 1.66
N TRP A 97 -10.11 -9.11 2.51
CA TRP A 97 -10.55 -10.07 3.53
C TRP A 97 -10.35 -9.53 4.94
N GLU A 98 -11.42 -9.66 5.74
CA GLU A 98 -11.39 -9.33 7.16
C GLU A 98 -10.41 -10.22 7.93
N MET A 99 -9.80 -9.63 8.95
CA MET A 99 -8.88 -10.32 9.85
C MET A 99 -9.63 -11.24 10.82
N ASP A 100 -9.04 -12.39 11.14
CA ASP A 100 -9.52 -13.32 12.16
C ASP A 100 -8.33 -13.89 12.98
N ASP A 101 -8.52 -15.00 13.68
CA ASP A 101 -7.44 -15.63 14.47
C ASP A 101 -6.40 -16.36 13.61
N ILE A 102 -6.70 -16.59 12.32
CA ILE A 102 -5.85 -17.27 11.33
C ILE A 102 -5.18 -16.23 10.43
N PHE A 103 -5.96 -15.40 9.76
CA PHE A 103 -5.46 -14.24 9.00
C PHE A 103 -5.35 -13.06 9.95
N TYR A 104 -4.22 -12.98 10.64
CA TYR A 104 -4.16 -12.26 11.93
C TYR A 104 -3.75 -10.79 11.79
N GLY A 105 -2.87 -10.44 10.86
CA GLY A 105 -2.44 -9.06 10.75
C GLY A 105 -1.43 -8.83 9.64
N PHE A 106 -0.92 -7.60 9.61
CA PHE A 106 -0.06 -7.07 8.55
C PHE A 106 1.25 -6.51 9.11
N THR A 107 2.38 -6.83 8.47
CA THR A 107 3.71 -6.44 8.97
C THR A 107 4.16 -5.03 8.59
N GLY A 108 3.55 -4.42 7.56
CA GLY A 108 3.93 -3.10 7.05
C GLY A 108 4.65 -3.15 5.69
N ASN A 109 5.54 -2.18 5.45
CA ASN A 109 6.22 -1.99 4.16
C ASN A 109 7.55 -2.74 4.03
N TRP A 110 8.15 -2.69 2.84
CA TRP A 110 9.30 -3.55 2.47
C TRP A 110 10.54 -3.40 3.37
N ILE A 111 10.75 -2.24 4.02
CA ILE A 111 11.89 -2.03 4.94
C ILE A 111 11.69 -2.82 6.24
N MET A 112 10.43 -3.06 6.64
CA MET A 112 10.12 -3.85 7.84
C MET A 112 10.58 -5.30 7.71
N GLN A 113 10.82 -5.82 6.51
CA GLN A 113 11.14 -7.24 6.29
C GLN A 113 12.33 -7.71 7.11
N GLU A 114 13.43 -6.95 7.18
CA GLU A 114 14.59 -7.36 7.98
C GLU A 114 14.24 -7.49 9.47
N ALA A 115 13.40 -6.58 10.00
CA ALA A 115 12.92 -6.65 11.38
C ALA A 115 11.92 -7.81 11.59
N VAL A 116 11.04 -8.05 10.62
CA VAL A 116 10.11 -9.20 10.60
C VAL A 116 10.87 -10.51 10.66
N LEU A 117 11.88 -10.70 9.80
CA LEU A 117 12.70 -11.90 9.77
C LEU A 117 13.56 -12.02 11.04
N ALA A 118 14.09 -10.91 11.54
CA ALA A 118 14.88 -10.87 12.76
C ALA A 118 14.08 -11.03 14.06
N SER A 119 12.75 -10.94 14.02
CA SER A 119 11.88 -11.17 15.18
C SER A 119 12.04 -12.57 15.77
N GLY A 120 12.52 -13.54 14.99
CA GLY A 120 12.57 -14.95 15.40
C GLY A 120 11.19 -15.60 15.48
N CYS A 121 10.15 -14.96 14.93
CA CYS A 121 8.77 -15.44 14.97
C CYS A 121 8.30 -16.11 13.67
N VAL A 122 9.03 -15.98 12.56
CA VAL A 122 8.63 -16.47 11.23
C VAL A 122 9.01 -17.94 11.06
N ASP A 123 8.07 -18.79 10.65
CA ASP A 123 8.34 -20.20 10.35
C ASP A 123 8.56 -20.44 8.85
N LEU A 124 7.78 -19.74 8.01
CA LEU A 124 7.94 -19.77 6.56
C LEU A 124 7.67 -18.39 5.96
N PHE A 125 8.54 -18.00 5.03
CA PHE A 125 8.47 -16.79 4.23
C PHE A 125 8.34 -17.20 2.76
N ALA A 126 7.13 -17.06 2.20
CA ALA A 126 6.80 -17.41 0.83
C ALA A 126 7.00 -16.18 -0.05
N CYS A 127 8.07 -16.18 -0.83
CA CYS A 127 8.50 -15.04 -1.63
C CYS A 127 8.03 -15.16 -3.06
N ASP A 128 7.12 -14.28 -3.45
CA ASP A 128 6.79 -14.04 -4.84
C ASP A 128 7.61 -12.84 -5.40
N MET A 129 7.14 -12.20 -6.46
CA MET A 129 7.86 -11.14 -7.17
C MET A 129 8.06 -9.84 -6.36
N ASN A 130 9.17 -9.15 -6.67
CA ASN A 130 9.61 -7.90 -6.03
C ASN A 130 9.69 -7.98 -4.49
N CYS A 131 10.38 -7.04 -3.85
CA CYS A 131 10.56 -7.00 -2.39
C CYS A 131 11.10 -8.31 -1.76
N SER A 132 11.62 -9.23 -2.56
CA SER A 132 12.31 -10.46 -2.18
C SER A 132 13.80 -10.13 -2.13
N LEU A 133 14.32 -9.86 -0.93
CA LEU A 133 15.61 -9.19 -0.77
C LEU A 133 16.76 -10.19 -0.98
N PRO A 134 17.82 -9.84 -1.72
CA PRO A 134 18.96 -10.74 -1.94
C PRO A 134 19.64 -11.23 -0.65
N LEU A 135 19.42 -10.54 0.47
CA LEU A 135 19.96 -10.90 1.78
C LEU A 135 19.07 -11.88 2.57
N ASP A 136 17.84 -12.13 2.14
CA ASP A 136 16.89 -13.04 2.79
C ASP A 136 17.50 -14.42 3.10
N PRO A 137 18.34 -15.05 2.24
CA PRO A 137 18.99 -16.33 2.58
C PRO A 137 19.86 -16.26 3.84
N ALA A 138 20.52 -15.12 4.09
CA ALA A 138 21.34 -14.94 5.27
C ALA A 138 20.47 -14.86 6.53
N TYR A 139 19.31 -14.19 6.45
CA TYR A 139 18.31 -14.16 7.51
C TYR A 139 17.71 -15.55 7.74
N ALA A 140 17.33 -16.28 6.68
CA ALA A 140 16.77 -17.63 6.77
C ALA A 140 17.72 -18.59 7.49
N LYS A 141 19.01 -18.55 7.15
CA LYS A 141 20.05 -19.34 7.81
C LYS A 141 20.20 -19.00 9.30
N LYS A 142 20.12 -17.72 9.66
CA LYS A 142 20.33 -17.21 11.03
C LYS A 142 19.11 -17.44 11.92
N TYR A 143 17.92 -17.10 11.43
CA TYR A 143 16.65 -17.12 12.17
C TYR A 143 15.78 -18.36 11.88
N LYS A 144 16.33 -19.33 11.13
CA LYS A 144 15.78 -20.68 10.99
C LYS A 144 14.33 -20.73 10.49
N PHE A 145 14.00 -19.87 9.54
CA PHE A 145 12.74 -19.95 8.81
C PHE A 145 12.97 -20.56 7.43
N LYS A 146 11.91 -21.13 6.85
CA LYS A 146 11.91 -21.60 5.46
C LYS A 146 11.72 -20.43 4.50
N LEU A 147 12.71 -20.17 3.65
CA LEU A 147 12.62 -19.18 2.58
C LEU A 147 12.26 -19.91 1.28
N ILE A 148 11.03 -19.74 0.79
CA ILE A 148 10.52 -20.49 -0.37
C ILE A 148 10.12 -19.50 -1.47
N PRO A 149 10.87 -19.41 -2.57
CA PRO A 149 10.40 -18.76 -3.79
C PRO A 149 9.15 -19.47 -4.31
N VAL A 150 8.10 -18.70 -4.60
CA VAL A 150 6.84 -19.22 -5.15
C VAL A 150 6.53 -18.66 -6.54
N SER A 151 7.48 -17.97 -7.16
CA SER A 151 7.38 -17.40 -8.51
C SER A 151 8.67 -17.66 -9.27
N ASP A 152 8.57 -17.98 -10.56
CA ASP A 152 9.73 -18.26 -11.44
C ASP A 152 10.65 -17.03 -11.63
N LEU A 153 10.12 -15.84 -11.34
CA LEU A 153 10.83 -14.56 -11.35
C LEU A 153 11.83 -14.39 -10.19
N VAL A 154 11.73 -15.23 -9.16
CA VAL A 154 12.52 -15.09 -7.93
C VAL A 154 13.50 -16.25 -7.84
N ALA A 155 14.76 -15.91 -7.60
CA ALA A 155 15.83 -16.85 -7.35
C ALA A 155 16.80 -16.26 -6.34
N PHE A 156 17.20 -17.07 -5.37
CA PHE A 156 18.18 -16.69 -4.37
C PHE A 156 19.40 -17.60 -4.46
N GLU A 157 20.58 -17.02 -4.30
CA GLU A 157 21.81 -17.80 -4.23
C GLU A 157 21.77 -18.72 -3.00
N GLY A 158 21.98 -20.03 -3.23
CA GLY A 158 21.99 -21.04 -2.18
C GLY A 158 20.61 -21.52 -1.72
N ILE A 159 19.53 -21.17 -2.40
CA ILE A 159 18.18 -21.69 -2.17
C ILE A 159 17.71 -22.44 -3.43
N ASP A 160 17.76 -23.77 -3.37
CA ASP A 160 17.31 -24.64 -4.46
C ASP A 160 15.84 -25.06 -4.34
N GLU A 161 15.31 -25.07 -3.11
CA GLU A 161 13.91 -25.41 -2.84
C GLU A 161 13.00 -24.26 -3.24
N ARG A 162 12.03 -24.54 -4.12
CA ARG A 162 11.06 -23.57 -4.65
C ARG A 162 9.74 -24.25 -4.95
N LEU A 163 8.67 -23.47 -5.01
CA LEU A 163 7.33 -23.95 -5.32
C LEU A 163 6.61 -22.96 -6.23
N ASP A 164 7.05 -22.88 -7.49
CA ASP A 164 6.53 -21.93 -8.47
C ASP A 164 5.03 -22.07 -8.66
N TYR A 165 4.31 -20.97 -8.53
CA TYR A 165 2.86 -20.92 -8.57
C TYR A 165 2.30 -21.52 -9.86
N ILE A 166 1.42 -22.51 -9.70
CA ILE A 166 0.64 -23.11 -10.79
C ILE A 166 -0.83 -22.97 -10.39
N PRO A 167 -1.63 -22.14 -11.09
CA PRO A 167 -3.01 -21.85 -10.69
C PRO A 167 -3.86 -23.09 -10.40
N GLU A 168 -3.75 -24.14 -11.22
CA GLU A 168 -4.52 -25.38 -11.08
C GLU A 168 -4.11 -26.23 -9.86
N LYS A 169 -2.95 -25.93 -9.25
CA LYS A 169 -2.39 -26.62 -8.09
C LYS A 169 -2.31 -25.75 -6.84
N ALA A 170 -2.89 -24.55 -6.86
CA ALA A 170 -2.75 -23.57 -5.78
C ALA A 170 -3.08 -24.15 -4.38
N GLU A 171 -4.13 -24.96 -4.26
CA GLU A 171 -4.50 -25.61 -2.99
C GLU A 171 -3.43 -26.63 -2.54
N GLU A 172 -2.93 -27.47 -3.46
CA GLU A 172 -1.86 -28.43 -3.16
C GLU A 172 -0.58 -27.71 -2.73
N GLN A 173 -0.22 -26.63 -3.44
CA GLN A 173 0.96 -25.83 -3.15
C GLN A 173 0.86 -25.12 -1.81
N ALA A 174 -0.29 -24.50 -1.52
CA ALA A 174 -0.56 -23.90 -0.22
C ALA A 174 -0.47 -24.93 0.92
N ALA A 175 -0.99 -26.14 0.73
CA ALA A 175 -0.86 -27.22 1.70
C ALA A 175 0.61 -27.59 1.96
N GLN A 176 1.43 -27.68 0.90
CA GLN A 176 2.87 -27.95 1.04
C GLN A 176 3.57 -26.85 1.86
N LEU A 177 3.31 -25.57 1.56
CA LEU A 177 3.88 -24.43 2.30
C LEU A 177 3.45 -24.46 3.78
N LEU A 178 2.16 -24.65 4.07
CA LEU A 178 1.69 -24.72 5.45
C LEU A 178 2.32 -25.89 6.22
N GLN A 179 2.50 -27.04 5.56
CA GLN A 179 3.15 -28.20 6.18
C GLN A 179 4.63 -27.92 6.46
N MET A 180 5.37 -27.32 5.52
CA MET A 180 6.76 -26.91 5.72
C MET A 180 6.92 -25.97 6.93
N ALA A 181 5.99 -25.02 7.11
CA ALA A 181 6.00 -24.11 8.24
C ALA A 181 5.75 -24.84 9.57
N ILE A 182 4.75 -25.71 9.62
CA ILE A 182 4.43 -26.53 10.81
C ILE A 182 5.61 -27.41 11.19
N ASP A 183 6.25 -28.04 10.22
CA ASP A 183 7.41 -28.91 10.45
C ASP A 183 8.62 -28.10 10.98
N ASN A 184 8.77 -26.85 10.55
CA ASN A 184 9.85 -25.96 10.95
C ASN A 184 9.68 -25.36 12.36
N PHE A 185 8.45 -25.28 12.88
CA PHE A 185 8.13 -24.62 14.15
C PHE A 185 9.02 -25.04 15.33
N LYS A 186 9.25 -26.35 15.49
CA LYS A 186 10.09 -26.87 16.57
C LYS A 186 11.56 -26.48 16.40
N GLU A 187 12.07 -26.46 15.18
CA GLU A 187 13.45 -26.03 14.91
C GLU A 187 13.63 -24.57 15.30
N ARG A 188 12.76 -23.67 14.81
CA ARG A 188 12.78 -22.25 15.18
C ARG A 188 12.73 -22.06 16.69
N ARG A 189 11.74 -22.64 17.38
CA ARG A 189 11.55 -22.47 18.83
C ARG A 189 12.69 -22.98 19.68
N GLN A 190 13.45 -23.98 19.22
CA GLN A 190 14.60 -24.52 19.95
C GLN A 190 15.89 -23.75 19.73
N SER A 191 16.00 -23.00 18.63
CA SER A 191 17.28 -22.46 18.16
C SER A 191 17.32 -20.94 18.05
N VAL A 192 16.18 -20.27 18.12
CA VAL A 192 16.05 -18.82 17.95
C VAL A 192 15.27 -18.23 19.12
N GLU A 193 15.89 -17.26 19.79
CA GLU A 193 15.22 -16.47 20.82
C GLU A 193 14.33 -15.40 20.14
N PRO A 194 13.01 -15.40 20.37
CA PRO A 194 12.12 -14.45 19.72
C PRO A 194 12.14 -13.09 20.42
N VAL A 195 11.92 -12.03 19.65
CA VAL A 195 11.60 -10.71 20.17
C VAL A 195 10.10 -10.65 20.42
N THR A 196 9.72 -10.32 21.65
CA THR A 196 8.32 -10.23 22.11
C THR A 196 7.98 -8.80 22.54
N ASP A 197 6.71 -8.58 22.92
CA ASP A 197 6.20 -7.28 23.38
C ASP A 197 6.35 -6.14 22.34
N LEU A 198 6.28 -6.50 21.07
CA LEU A 198 6.27 -5.54 19.95
C LEU A 198 4.89 -4.88 19.81
N PRO A 199 4.82 -3.63 19.33
CA PRO A 199 3.57 -2.90 19.23
C PRO A 199 2.60 -3.54 18.24
N VAL A 200 1.31 -3.50 18.57
CA VAL A 200 0.20 -3.73 17.63
C VAL A 200 -0.60 -2.45 17.54
N LYS A 201 -0.98 -2.07 16.33
CA LYS A 201 -1.85 -0.93 16.03
C LYS A 201 -3.03 -1.41 15.20
N GLU A 202 -4.02 -0.54 15.06
CA GLU A 202 -5.18 -0.77 14.21
C GLU A 202 -5.30 0.32 13.14
N ALA A 203 -5.77 -0.06 11.97
CA ALA A 203 -6.16 0.84 10.90
C ALA A 203 -7.44 0.34 10.21
N ILE A 204 -8.12 1.25 9.50
CA ILE A 204 -9.21 0.90 8.58
C ILE A 204 -8.63 0.79 7.17
N VAL A 205 -8.84 -0.35 6.54
CA VAL A 205 -8.37 -0.68 5.18
C VAL A 205 -9.54 -1.04 4.29
N GLY A 206 -9.29 -1.23 2.99
CA GLY A 206 -10.32 -1.68 2.04
C GLY A 206 -11.14 -0.56 1.41
N PHE A 207 -10.59 0.65 1.29
CA PHE A 207 -11.26 1.74 0.58
C PHE A 207 -11.01 1.61 -0.94
N SER A 208 -11.96 1.09 -1.71
CA SER A 208 -12.01 1.21 -3.18
C SER A 208 -12.92 2.36 -3.64
N THR A 209 -12.89 2.71 -4.94
CA THR A 209 -13.87 3.61 -5.58
C THR A 209 -15.31 3.24 -5.21
N GLU A 210 -15.67 1.97 -5.35
CA GLU A 210 -17.01 1.44 -5.10
C GLU A 210 -17.40 1.60 -3.64
N SER A 211 -16.49 1.28 -2.72
CA SER A 211 -16.78 1.40 -1.28
C SER A 211 -16.88 2.85 -0.82
N ILE A 212 -16.10 3.76 -1.42
CA ILE A 212 -16.19 5.21 -1.17
C ILE A 212 -17.55 5.71 -1.66
N LEU A 213 -17.99 5.29 -2.86
CA LEU A 213 -19.32 5.60 -3.37
C LEU A 213 -20.42 5.06 -2.46
N GLU A 214 -20.31 3.81 -2.02
CA GLU A 214 -21.26 3.17 -1.09
C GLU A 214 -21.37 3.97 0.22
N ALA A 215 -20.24 4.36 0.80
CA ALA A 215 -20.19 5.18 2.02
C ALA A 215 -20.79 6.59 1.84
N LEU A 216 -20.79 7.11 0.62
CA LEU A 216 -21.39 8.41 0.26
C LEU A 216 -22.86 8.27 -0.22
N GLY A 217 -23.50 7.11 -0.03
CA GLY A 217 -24.90 6.91 -0.41
C GLY A 217 -25.12 6.59 -1.89
N GLY A 218 -24.09 6.13 -2.59
CA GLY A 218 -24.13 5.64 -3.97
C GLY A 218 -23.80 6.69 -5.04
N THR A 219 -23.50 7.94 -4.65
CA THR A 219 -23.07 9.00 -5.60
C THR A 219 -21.85 9.75 -5.07
N LEU A 220 -21.14 10.46 -5.95
CA LEU A 220 -20.04 11.35 -5.55
C LEU A 220 -20.52 12.68 -4.98
N ASP A 221 -21.83 12.99 -5.05
CA ASP A 221 -22.36 14.31 -4.73
C ASP A 221 -21.95 14.80 -3.34
N PRO A 222 -21.99 13.97 -2.27
CA PRO A 222 -21.58 14.45 -0.94
C PRO A 222 -20.10 14.84 -0.87
N LEU A 223 -19.21 14.10 -1.54
CA LEU A 223 -17.80 14.45 -1.64
C LEU A 223 -17.60 15.72 -2.48
N LEU A 224 -18.31 15.84 -3.60
CA LEU A 224 -18.23 17.01 -4.46
C LEU A 224 -18.76 18.27 -3.79
N ASP A 225 -19.82 18.16 -3.00
CA ASP A 225 -20.38 19.28 -2.25
C ASP A 225 -19.44 19.71 -1.13
N ALA A 226 -18.79 18.76 -0.44
CA ALA A 226 -17.71 19.05 0.51
C ALA A 226 -16.52 19.75 -0.16
N ILE A 227 -16.20 19.39 -1.41
CA ILE A 227 -15.18 20.10 -2.19
C ILE A 227 -15.67 21.51 -2.57
N LYS A 228 -16.86 21.65 -3.15
CA LYS A 228 -17.41 22.94 -3.61
C LYS A 228 -17.56 23.95 -2.47
N ASN A 229 -18.01 23.51 -1.29
CA ASN A 229 -18.20 24.39 -0.14
C ASN A 229 -16.91 24.64 0.67
N GLY A 230 -15.81 23.96 0.33
CA GLY A 230 -14.50 24.15 0.95
C GLY A 230 -14.29 23.39 2.26
N THR A 231 -15.21 22.50 2.65
CA THR A 231 -15.02 21.57 3.78
C THR A 231 -13.85 20.63 3.52
N ILE A 232 -13.72 20.14 2.29
CA ILE A 232 -12.52 19.47 1.79
C ILE A 232 -11.90 20.40 0.75
N ARG A 233 -10.63 20.77 0.94
CA ARG A 233 -9.95 21.70 0.03
C ARG A 233 -9.56 21.03 -1.27
N GLY A 234 -9.10 19.79 -1.19
CA GLY A 234 -8.78 18.95 -2.33
C GLY A 234 -8.48 17.52 -1.92
N VAL A 235 -8.02 16.72 -2.88
CA VAL A 235 -7.67 15.30 -2.66
C VAL A 235 -6.23 15.05 -3.11
N ALA A 236 -5.48 14.31 -2.31
CA ALA A 236 -4.12 13.88 -2.59
C ALA A 236 -4.10 12.37 -2.89
N GLY A 237 -3.67 12.00 -4.10
CA GLY A 237 -3.20 10.64 -4.38
C GLY A 237 -1.81 10.45 -3.80
N PHE A 238 -1.70 9.72 -2.71
CA PHE A 238 -0.45 9.48 -2.00
C PHE A 238 0.11 8.10 -2.40
N VAL A 239 0.93 8.08 -3.44
CA VAL A 239 1.55 6.86 -3.98
C VAL A 239 3.02 6.93 -3.64
N SER A 240 3.46 6.20 -2.63
CA SER A 240 4.86 6.25 -2.18
C SER A 240 5.43 4.87 -1.96
N CYS A 241 6.75 4.80 -2.04
CA CYS A 241 7.50 3.70 -1.45
C CYS A 241 7.89 4.10 -0.02
N THR A 242 8.98 3.52 0.45
CA THR A 242 9.74 4.02 1.60
C THR A 242 11.23 3.84 1.32
N SER A 243 12.07 4.63 1.98
CA SER A 243 13.53 4.60 1.84
C SER A 243 14.23 5.04 3.12
N LEU A 244 15.44 4.53 3.35
CA LEU A 244 16.32 5.02 4.42
C LEU A 244 17.21 6.20 4.01
N ARG A 245 17.16 6.61 2.73
CA ARG A 245 18.20 7.45 2.11
C ARG A 245 18.34 8.85 2.72
N ASP A 246 17.23 9.54 2.94
CA ASP A 246 17.23 10.97 3.27
C ASP A 246 16.84 11.24 4.74
N ASN A 247 15.70 10.71 5.20
CA ASN A 247 15.12 11.04 6.51
C ASN A 247 14.97 9.84 7.46
N GLY A 248 15.31 8.63 7.01
CA GLY A 248 14.95 7.37 7.69
C GLY A 248 13.57 6.86 7.27
N GLN A 249 13.26 5.63 7.67
CA GLN A 249 12.04 4.92 7.26
C GLN A 249 10.77 5.72 7.64
N ASP A 250 9.94 6.02 6.64
CA ASP A 250 8.59 6.58 6.76
C ASP A 250 8.49 8.00 7.35
N VAL A 251 9.60 8.57 7.82
CA VAL A 251 9.62 9.85 8.55
C VAL A 251 9.06 10.99 7.69
N HIS A 252 9.49 11.08 6.44
CA HIS A 252 9.07 12.14 5.53
C HIS A 252 7.67 11.87 4.98
N SER A 253 7.35 10.62 4.68
CA SER A 253 6.00 10.22 4.26
C SER A 253 4.94 10.59 5.30
N VAL A 254 5.18 10.26 6.57
CA VAL A 254 4.29 10.60 7.68
C VAL A 254 4.19 12.12 7.88
N LYS A 255 5.30 12.85 7.76
CA LYS A 255 5.32 14.31 7.89
C LYS A 255 4.48 14.97 6.80
N VAL A 256 4.65 14.57 5.53
CA VAL A 256 3.87 15.09 4.39
C VAL A 256 2.37 14.79 4.57
N ALA A 257 2.01 13.56 4.92
CA ALA A 257 0.61 13.18 5.12
C ALA A 257 -0.06 14.01 6.24
N LYS A 258 0.62 14.23 7.38
CA LYS A 258 0.12 15.08 8.48
C LYS A 258 -0.10 16.53 8.03
N GLU A 259 0.84 17.09 7.26
CA GLU A 259 0.70 18.46 6.76
C GLU A 259 -0.44 18.60 5.74
N LEU A 260 -0.71 17.57 4.92
CA LEU A 260 -1.84 17.54 4.00
C LEU A 260 -3.19 17.52 4.75
N ILE A 261 -3.40 16.55 5.65
CA ILE A 261 -4.69 16.40 6.36
C ILE A 261 -5.00 17.61 7.25
N LYS A 262 -3.98 18.25 7.83
CA LYS A 262 -4.11 19.49 8.62
C LYS A 262 -4.68 20.66 7.81
N ARG A 263 -4.53 20.62 6.48
CA ARG A 263 -5.01 21.62 5.53
C ARG A 263 -6.34 21.21 4.87
N ASP A 264 -7.08 20.30 5.49
CA ASP A 264 -8.37 19.81 4.98
C ASP A 264 -8.24 19.15 3.59
N ILE A 265 -7.09 18.53 3.30
CA ILE A 265 -6.86 17.74 2.08
C ILE A 265 -7.03 16.26 2.42
N LEU A 266 -8.01 15.61 1.78
CA LEU A 266 -8.24 14.18 1.93
C LEU A 266 -7.08 13.41 1.27
N VAL A 267 -6.56 12.38 1.94
CA VAL A 267 -5.45 11.56 1.41
C VAL A 267 -5.96 10.17 1.04
N LEU A 268 -5.72 9.75 -0.20
CA LEU A 268 -5.90 8.36 -0.67
C LEU A 268 -4.51 7.72 -0.77
N SER A 269 -4.17 6.83 0.15
CA SER A 269 -2.83 6.25 0.25
C SER A 269 -2.72 4.87 -0.40
N MET A 270 -1.65 4.66 -1.18
CA MET A 270 -1.38 3.45 -1.95
C MET A 270 0.06 2.97 -1.75
N GLY A 271 0.28 1.68 -2.00
CA GLY A 271 1.61 1.05 -2.02
C GLY A 271 2.29 0.96 -0.65
N CYS A 272 3.61 0.85 -0.62
CA CYS A 272 4.38 0.82 0.64
C CYS A 272 4.20 2.07 1.50
N GLY A 273 3.89 3.22 0.88
CA GLY A 273 3.51 4.45 1.57
C GLY A 273 2.20 4.29 2.35
N ASN A 274 1.22 3.55 1.82
CA ASN A 274 0.00 3.22 2.56
C ASN A 274 0.31 2.44 3.84
N ALA A 275 1.13 1.40 3.73
CA ALA A 275 1.58 0.61 4.88
C ALA A 275 2.32 1.46 5.92
N ALA A 276 3.14 2.44 5.48
CA ALA A 276 3.79 3.40 6.37
C ALA A 276 2.76 4.23 7.16
N LEU A 277 1.72 4.74 6.50
CA LEU A 277 0.68 5.56 7.14
C LEU A 277 -0.23 4.72 8.06
N GLN A 278 -0.47 3.44 7.73
CA GLN A 278 -1.15 2.49 8.61
C GLN A 278 -0.34 2.23 9.89
N VAL A 279 0.95 1.91 9.78
CA VAL A 279 1.86 1.74 10.94
C VAL A 279 1.98 3.04 11.73
N ALA A 280 1.96 4.21 11.09
CA ALA A 280 1.98 5.50 11.77
C ALA A 280 0.67 5.86 12.49
N GLY A 281 -0.39 5.07 12.31
CA GLY A 281 -1.71 5.30 12.90
C GLY A 281 -2.55 6.37 12.19
N LEU A 282 -2.17 6.80 10.98
CA LEU A 282 -2.91 7.82 10.24
C LEU A 282 -4.15 7.29 9.52
N CYS A 283 -4.20 5.97 9.30
CA CYS A 283 -5.36 5.25 8.79
C CYS A 283 -6.30 4.77 9.92
N SER A 284 -6.14 5.28 11.15
CA SER A 284 -7.07 5.03 12.27
C SER A 284 -8.13 6.13 12.37
N PRO A 285 -9.38 5.85 12.79
CA PRO A 285 -10.40 6.88 13.01
C PRO A 285 -9.99 7.95 14.04
N ASP A 286 -9.02 7.67 14.91
CA ASP A 286 -8.50 8.64 15.88
C ASP A 286 -7.59 9.69 15.24
N ALA A 287 -7.03 9.41 14.05
CA ALA A 287 -6.22 10.36 13.32
C ALA A 287 -6.99 11.60 12.86
N LYS A 288 -8.33 11.60 12.93
CA LYS A 288 -9.18 12.78 12.69
C LYS A 288 -8.77 14.00 13.53
N GLU A 289 -8.17 13.78 14.71
CA GLU A 289 -7.67 14.85 15.59
C GLU A 289 -6.46 15.59 15.01
N LEU A 290 -5.80 15.01 14.01
CA LEU A 290 -4.67 15.61 13.29
C LEU A 290 -5.13 16.37 12.03
N ALA A 291 -6.39 16.19 11.62
CA ALA A 291 -6.95 16.83 10.43
C ALA A 291 -7.38 18.27 10.72
N GLY A 292 -7.51 19.05 9.65
CA GLY A 292 -8.16 20.36 9.70
C GLY A 292 -9.64 20.24 10.08
N PRO A 293 -10.31 21.36 10.42
CA PRO A 293 -11.68 21.34 10.94
C PRO A 293 -12.70 20.76 9.94
N GLY A 294 -12.51 20.99 8.64
CA GLY A 294 -13.42 20.52 7.62
C GLY A 294 -13.32 19.01 7.43
N LEU A 295 -12.11 18.50 7.18
CA LEU A 295 -11.86 17.06 7.02
C LEU A 295 -12.19 16.30 8.31
N LYS A 296 -11.87 16.86 9.49
CA LYS A 296 -12.27 16.28 10.78
C LYS A 296 -13.79 16.08 10.86
N SER A 297 -14.59 17.07 10.48
CA SER A 297 -16.05 16.96 10.52
C SER A 297 -16.60 15.84 9.62
N ILE A 298 -15.99 15.63 8.44
CA ILE A 298 -16.35 14.53 7.54
C ILE A 298 -15.95 13.18 8.13
N CYS A 299 -14.75 13.07 8.69
CA CYS A 299 -14.29 11.86 9.37
C CYS A 299 -15.21 11.48 10.54
N GLU A 300 -15.69 12.44 11.33
CA GLU A 300 -16.65 12.21 12.43
C GLU A 300 -18.01 11.76 11.91
N ALA A 301 -18.51 12.39 10.85
CA ALA A 301 -19.82 12.08 10.28
C ALA A 301 -19.87 10.68 9.65
N LEU A 302 -18.80 10.26 8.99
CA LEU A 302 -18.73 8.99 8.25
C LEU A 302 -18.05 7.86 9.05
N GLY A 303 -17.39 8.17 10.17
CA GLY A 303 -16.63 7.19 10.95
C GLY A 303 -15.37 6.67 10.25
N VAL A 304 -14.78 7.47 9.35
CA VAL A 304 -13.62 7.11 8.52
C VAL A 304 -12.36 7.88 8.93
N PRO A 305 -11.15 7.32 8.71
CA PRO A 305 -9.90 8.06 8.91
C PRO A 305 -9.72 9.21 7.90
N PRO A 306 -8.88 10.22 8.20
CA PRO A 306 -8.54 11.30 7.24
C PRO A 306 -7.58 10.84 6.13
N VAL A 307 -6.93 9.68 6.32
CA VAL A 307 -6.15 8.97 5.31
C VAL A 307 -6.86 7.66 5.00
N LEU A 308 -7.36 7.53 3.77
CA LEU A 308 -8.05 6.32 3.31
C LEU A 308 -7.03 5.38 2.66
N SER A 309 -6.88 4.18 3.24
CA SER A 309 -6.05 3.12 2.68
C SER A 309 -6.68 2.58 1.40
N TYR A 310 -6.18 3.08 0.26
CA TYR A 310 -6.72 2.84 -1.07
C TYR A 310 -6.05 1.67 -1.81
N GLY A 311 -5.16 0.94 -1.13
CA GLY A 311 -4.63 -0.34 -1.60
C GLY A 311 -3.14 -0.29 -1.94
N THR A 312 -2.76 -0.92 -3.05
CA THR A 312 -1.36 -1.18 -3.47
C THR A 312 -0.90 -0.20 -4.55
N CYS A 313 0.33 -0.33 -5.05
CA CYS A 313 0.78 0.52 -6.16
C CYS A 313 -0.03 0.28 -7.44
N THR A 314 -0.59 -0.93 -7.63
CA THR A 314 -1.40 -1.27 -8.82
C THR A 314 -2.77 -0.61 -8.82
N ASP A 315 -3.27 -0.17 -7.66
CA ASP A 315 -4.47 0.65 -7.53
C ASP A 315 -4.33 2.07 -8.12
N THR A 316 -3.13 2.46 -8.57
CA THR A 316 -2.90 3.71 -9.33
C THR A 316 -3.72 3.76 -10.63
N GLY A 317 -4.04 2.60 -11.23
CA GLY A 317 -4.99 2.52 -12.34
C GLY A 317 -6.41 2.89 -11.90
N ARG A 318 -6.87 2.39 -10.74
CA ARG A 318 -8.22 2.65 -10.21
C ARG A 318 -8.43 4.10 -9.81
N ILE A 319 -7.44 4.75 -9.20
CA ILE A 319 -7.58 6.17 -8.83
C ILE A 319 -7.76 7.06 -10.08
N ALA A 320 -7.21 6.68 -11.23
CA ALA A 320 -7.44 7.41 -12.49
C ALA A 320 -8.91 7.31 -12.96
N ASP A 321 -9.56 6.16 -12.78
CA ASP A 321 -11.00 6.00 -13.05
C ASP A 321 -11.87 6.82 -12.08
N LEU A 322 -11.48 6.87 -10.79
CA LEU A 322 -12.15 7.75 -9.82
C LEU A 322 -12.03 9.23 -10.21
N LEU A 323 -10.84 9.67 -10.65
CA LEU A 323 -10.64 11.04 -11.15
C LEU A 323 -11.53 11.34 -12.37
N PHE A 324 -11.71 10.38 -13.27
CA PHE A 324 -12.62 10.52 -14.40
C PHE A 324 -14.09 10.60 -13.95
N ALA A 325 -14.50 9.79 -12.97
CA ALA A 325 -15.84 9.86 -12.39
C ALA A 325 -16.11 11.22 -11.72
N VAL A 326 -15.14 11.75 -10.97
CA VAL A 326 -15.19 13.10 -10.37
C VAL A 326 -15.27 14.19 -11.44
N SER A 327 -14.45 14.08 -12.49
CA SER A 327 -14.49 15.00 -13.64
C SER A 327 -15.88 15.08 -14.27
N ASN A 328 -16.48 13.92 -14.56
CA ASN A 328 -17.82 13.86 -15.15
C ASN A 328 -18.89 14.43 -14.22
N ALA A 329 -18.85 14.06 -12.93
CA ALA A 329 -19.82 14.51 -11.94
C ALA A 329 -19.72 16.03 -11.63
N LEU A 330 -18.56 16.66 -11.89
CA LEU A 330 -18.39 18.11 -11.88
C LEU A 330 -18.77 18.80 -13.20
N GLY A 331 -19.50 18.12 -14.09
CA GLY A 331 -19.96 18.68 -15.36
C GLY A 331 -18.92 18.61 -16.48
N GLY A 332 -18.00 17.65 -16.42
CA GLY A 332 -16.97 17.45 -17.43
C GLY A 332 -15.77 18.39 -17.27
N VAL A 333 -15.45 18.78 -16.03
CA VAL A 333 -14.26 19.59 -15.73
C VAL A 333 -13.01 18.77 -16.11
N PRO A 334 -12.07 19.30 -16.91
CA PRO A 334 -10.85 18.59 -17.25
C PRO A 334 -10.08 18.13 -16.00
N ILE A 335 -9.52 16.92 -16.02
CA ILE A 335 -8.71 16.38 -14.89
C ILE A 335 -7.63 17.37 -14.42
N PRO A 336 -6.86 18.03 -15.31
CA PRO A 336 -5.86 19.02 -14.88
C PRO A 336 -6.44 20.23 -14.14
N ASP A 337 -7.75 20.46 -14.21
CA ASP A 337 -8.43 21.57 -13.55
C ASP A 337 -9.12 21.17 -12.23
N LEU A 338 -9.09 19.88 -11.88
CA LEU A 338 -9.59 19.40 -10.59
C LEU A 338 -8.68 19.84 -9.44
N PRO A 339 -9.21 20.09 -8.23
CA PRO A 339 -8.43 20.40 -7.03
C PRO A 339 -7.78 19.14 -6.44
N VAL A 340 -6.93 18.49 -7.23
CA VAL A 340 -6.26 17.22 -6.87
C VAL A 340 -4.75 17.31 -7.11
N ILE A 341 -3.99 16.56 -6.32
CA ILE A 341 -2.52 16.47 -6.45
C ILE A 341 -2.04 15.04 -6.27
N VAL A 342 -0.79 14.78 -6.65
CA VAL A 342 -0.10 13.51 -6.37
C VAL A 342 1.11 13.77 -5.49
N ALA A 343 1.33 12.92 -4.50
CA ALA A 343 2.48 12.97 -3.60
C ALA A 343 3.15 11.61 -3.51
N ALA A 344 4.46 11.57 -3.78
CA ALA A 344 5.33 10.41 -3.65
C ALA A 344 6.56 10.79 -2.79
N PRO A 345 6.43 10.92 -1.46
CA PRO A 345 7.44 11.58 -0.63
C PRO A 345 8.70 10.76 -0.35
N GLU A 346 8.66 9.44 -0.50
CA GLU A 346 9.82 8.56 -0.29
C GLU A 346 9.84 7.45 -1.34
N TYR A 347 9.61 7.80 -2.60
CA TYR A 347 9.66 6.85 -3.69
C TYR A 347 11.08 6.28 -3.86
N MET A 348 11.20 5.06 -4.37
CA MET A 348 12.51 4.40 -4.48
C MET A 348 12.63 3.59 -5.77
N GLU A 349 11.63 2.79 -6.09
CA GLU A 349 11.70 1.84 -7.20
C GLU A 349 11.27 2.43 -8.55
N GLN A 350 11.57 1.69 -9.61
CA GLN A 350 11.18 2.06 -10.97
C GLN A 350 9.65 2.13 -11.15
N LYS A 351 8.88 1.31 -10.42
CA LYS A 351 7.40 1.35 -10.47
C LYS A 351 6.86 2.74 -10.13
N ALA A 352 7.27 3.29 -8.98
CA ALA A 352 6.87 4.63 -8.56
C ALA A 352 7.34 5.74 -9.52
N THR A 353 8.44 5.53 -10.25
CA THR A 353 8.86 6.46 -11.32
C THR A 353 7.85 6.44 -12.49
N VAL A 354 7.33 5.27 -12.86
CA VAL A 354 6.32 5.15 -13.91
C VAL A 354 4.98 5.76 -13.45
N ASP A 355 4.60 5.57 -12.18
CA ASP A 355 3.38 6.18 -11.61
C ASP A 355 3.46 7.71 -11.59
N ALA A 356 4.62 8.28 -11.22
CA ALA A 356 4.84 9.73 -11.31
C ALA A 356 4.74 10.23 -12.75
N ILE A 357 5.31 9.50 -13.72
CA ILE A 357 5.19 9.85 -15.15
C ILE A 357 3.74 9.72 -15.63
N PHE A 358 2.96 8.76 -15.10
CA PHE A 358 1.53 8.63 -15.38
C PHE A 358 0.73 9.82 -14.83
N ALA A 359 0.96 10.22 -13.58
CA ALA A 359 0.33 11.40 -12.99
C ALA A 359 0.60 12.67 -13.80
N LEU A 360 1.85 12.87 -14.24
CA LEU A 360 2.23 13.96 -15.14
C LEU A 360 1.54 13.85 -16.51
N ALA A 361 1.34 12.64 -17.04
CA ALA A 361 0.63 12.42 -18.29
C ALA A 361 -0.87 12.74 -18.19
N LEU A 362 -1.49 12.48 -17.02
CA LEU A 362 -2.86 12.89 -16.69
C LEU A 362 -3.00 14.39 -16.42
N GLY A 363 -1.89 15.12 -16.39
CA GLY A 363 -1.86 16.55 -16.20
C GLY A 363 -1.92 17.01 -14.75
N LEU A 364 -1.48 16.16 -13.82
CA LEU A 364 -1.54 16.43 -12.38
C LEU A 364 -0.26 17.08 -11.87
N TYR A 365 -0.40 17.92 -10.84
CA TYR A 365 0.75 18.40 -10.08
C TYR A 365 1.26 17.28 -9.17
N THR A 366 2.47 16.83 -9.46
CA THR A 366 3.07 15.64 -8.86
C THR A 366 4.30 16.03 -8.05
N TYR A 367 4.22 15.82 -6.74
CA TYR A 367 5.34 15.96 -5.82
C TYR A 367 6.11 14.63 -5.71
N VAL A 368 7.43 14.69 -5.87
CA VAL A 368 8.31 13.54 -5.67
C VAL A 368 9.47 13.86 -4.74
N ASN A 369 9.56 13.03 -3.71
CA ASN A 369 10.61 12.82 -2.71
C ASN A 369 11.24 11.42 -2.86
N PRO A 370 12.54 11.17 -3.09
CA PRO A 370 13.68 12.05 -3.30
C PRO A 370 13.73 12.80 -4.63
N VAL A 371 14.68 13.75 -4.76
CA VAL A 371 14.98 14.37 -6.06
C VAL A 371 15.35 13.29 -7.09
N PRO A 372 14.64 13.20 -8.23
CA PRO A 372 14.93 12.22 -9.25
C PRO A 372 16.29 12.43 -9.91
N THR A 373 16.88 11.36 -10.44
CA THR A 373 18.19 11.39 -11.13
C THR A 373 18.09 11.97 -12.55
N VAL A 374 17.48 13.15 -12.67
CA VAL A 374 17.28 13.92 -13.92
C VAL A 374 18.04 15.25 -13.93
N THR A 375 18.62 15.63 -12.78
CA THR A 375 19.25 16.95 -12.58
C THR A 375 20.43 17.24 -13.51
N GLY A 376 21.07 16.21 -14.07
CA GLY A 376 22.12 16.35 -15.09
C GLY A 376 21.62 16.73 -16.48
N ALA A 377 20.31 16.79 -16.71
CA ALA A 377 19.70 17.09 -18.00
C ALA A 377 18.81 18.36 -17.91
N PRO A 378 19.37 19.57 -18.08
CA PRO A 378 18.65 20.83 -17.81
C PRO A 378 17.37 20.99 -18.65
N ASN A 379 17.39 20.56 -19.92
CA ASN A 379 16.19 20.58 -20.77
C ASN A 379 15.10 19.64 -20.26
N LEU A 380 15.46 18.49 -19.68
CA LEU A 380 14.50 17.56 -19.09
C LEU A 380 13.93 18.12 -17.78
N VAL A 381 14.78 18.74 -16.95
CA VAL A 381 14.34 19.42 -15.72
C VAL A 381 13.36 20.53 -16.08
N GLN A 382 13.70 21.41 -17.02
CA GLN A 382 12.83 22.48 -17.48
C GLN A 382 11.51 21.94 -18.03
N LEU A 383 11.57 20.89 -18.85
CA LEU A 383 10.36 20.23 -19.35
C LEU A 383 9.47 19.78 -18.20
N LEU A 384 9.98 18.98 -17.25
CA LEU A 384 9.17 18.37 -16.20
C LEU A 384 8.66 19.38 -15.16
N THR A 385 9.44 20.43 -14.87
CA THR A 385 9.15 21.38 -13.79
C THR A 385 8.53 22.70 -14.26
N GLN A 386 8.40 22.92 -15.57
CA GLN A 386 7.86 24.15 -16.15
C GLN A 386 7.06 23.88 -17.42
N ASP A 387 7.71 23.45 -18.50
CA ASP A 387 7.10 23.49 -19.84
C ASP A 387 5.98 22.45 -20.04
N LEU A 388 5.93 21.40 -19.20
CA LEU A 388 4.97 20.32 -19.34
C LEU A 388 3.51 20.76 -19.09
N THR A 389 3.30 21.89 -18.40
CA THR A 389 1.97 22.46 -18.20
C THR A 389 1.29 22.82 -19.52
N GLU A 390 2.07 23.16 -20.55
CA GLU A 390 1.56 23.51 -21.89
C GLU A 390 1.26 22.29 -22.77
N VAL A 391 1.67 21.09 -22.33
CA VAL A 391 1.51 19.84 -23.09
C VAL A 391 0.40 18.98 -22.50
N THR A 392 0.47 18.70 -21.20
CA THR A 392 -0.51 17.85 -20.50
C THR A 392 -1.23 18.57 -19.36
N GLY A 393 -0.71 19.72 -18.91
CA GLY A 393 -1.13 20.37 -17.66
C GLY A 393 -0.33 19.90 -16.43
N GLY A 394 0.50 18.86 -16.60
CA GLY A 394 1.25 18.22 -15.52
C GLY A 394 2.47 19.04 -15.11
N LEU A 395 2.84 18.93 -13.84
CA LEU A 395 3.95 19.68 -13.26
C LEU A 395 4.67 18.82 -12.22
N LEU A 396 5.99 18.80 -12.24
CA LEU A 396 6.80 18.09 -11.24
C LEU A 396 7.30 19.05 -10.16
N ASN A 397 7.06 18.70 -8.90
CA ASN A 397 7.70 19.33 -7.74
C ASN A 397 8.73 18.38 -7.13
N VAL A 398 9.93 18.89 -6.85
CA VAL A 398 11.06 18.11 -6.29
C VAL A 398 11.56 18.68 -4.96
N ASP A 399 10.70 19.38 -4.22
CA ASP A 399 11.06 20.01 -2.95
C ASP A 399 11.45 18.96 -1.90
N THR A 400 12.54 19.24 -1.18
CA THR A 400 13.04 18.29 -0.18
C THR A 400 12.46 18.54 1.21
N ASP A 401 11.85 19.71 1.46
CA ASP A 401 11.17 19.98 2.71
C ASP A 401 9.66 19.67 2.62
N ALA A 402 9.17 18.87 3.56
CA ALA A 402 7.79 18.43 3.58
C ALA A 402 6.79 19.60 3.69
N VAL A 403 7.12 20.64 4.47
CA VAL A 403 6.18 21.75 4.71
C VAL A 403 6.10 22.62 3.48
N GLN A 404 7.23 23.01 2.90
CA GLN A 404 7.29 23.78 1.65
C GLN A 404 6.64 23.04 0.48
N ALA A 405 6.90 21.73 0.34
CA ALA A 405 6.23 20.89 -0.65
C ALA A 405 4.70 20.94 -0.50
N VAL A 406 4.19 20.73 0.72
CA VAL A 406 2.75 20.74 0.98
C VAL A 406 2.14 22.14 0.82
N GLU A 407 2.86 23.21 1.15
CA GLU A 407 2.43 24.59 0.87
C GLU A 407 2.26 24.83 -0.62
N ALA A 408 3.21 24.37 -1.45
CA ALA A 408 3.12 24.49 -2.91
C ALA A 408 1.95 23.65 -3.48
N LEU A 409 1.73 22.45 -2.96
CA LEU A 409 0.62 21.57 -3.35
C LEU A 409 -0.74 22.19 -2.97
N ALA A 410 -0.86 22.71 -1.74
CA ALA A 410 -2.08 23.39 -1.28
C ALA A 410 -2.34 24.66 -2.09
N ALA A 411 -1.33 25.48 -2.39
CA ALA A 411 -1.47 26.66 -3.23
C ALA A 411 -1.98 26.32 -4.63
N HIS A 412 -1.54 25.19 -5.20
CA HIS A 412 -2.06 24.71 -6.48
C HIS A 412 -3.53 24.31 -6.40
N ILE A 413 -3.91 23.53 -5.37
CA ILE A 413 -5.31 23.16 -5.11
C ILE A 413 -6.17 24.42 -5.07
N GLU A 414 -5.75 25.44 -4.32
CA GLU A 414 -6.48 26.71 -4.22
C GLU A 414 -6.58 27.48 -5.55
N ALA A 415 -5.52 27.44 -6.37
CA ALA A 415 -5.57 28.02 -7.71
C ALA A 415 -6.58 27.31 -8.61
N LYS A 416 -6.68 25.97 -8.52
CA LYS A 416 -7.67 25.17 -9.26
C LYS A 416 -9.10 25.45 -8.79
N ARG A 417 -9.32 25.47 -7.48
CA ARG A 417 -10.61 25.87 -6.88
C ARG A 417 -11.07 27.24 -7.39
N LYS A 418 -10.20 28.25 -7.32
CA LYS A 418 -10.48 29.60 -7.83
C LYS A 418 -10.82 29.60 -9.32
N LYS A 419 -10.11 28.81 -10.14
CA LYS A 419 -10.40 28.67 -11.58
C LYS A 419 -11.80 28.08 -11.83
N LEU A 420 -12.25 27.17 -10.97
CA LEU A 420 -13.58 26.57 -11.02
C LEU A 420 -14.67 27.44 -10.39
N GLY A 421 -14.31 28.54 -9.72
CA GLY A 421 -15.24 29.43 -9.04
C GLY A 421 -15.76 28.90 -7.70
N ILE A 422 -14.99 28.03 -7.03
CA ILE A 422 -15.28 27.44 -5.72
C ILE A 422 -14.20 27.75 -4.67
#